data_AF-X1DII0-F1
#
_entry.id   AF-X1DII0-F1
#
_cell.length_a   1.000
_cell.length_b   1.000
_cell.length_c   1.000
_cell.angle_alpha   90.00
_cell.angle_beta   90.00
_cell.angle_gamma   90.00
#
_symmetry.space_group_name_H-M   'P 1'
#
loop_
_entity.id
_entity.type
_entity.pdbx_description
1 polymer ?
#
loop_
_entity_poly.entity_id
_entity_poly.type
_entity_poly.pdbx_seq_one_letter_code
_entity_poly.pdbx_strand_id
1 'polypeptide(L)'
;IEKLKRSYIATVLNGYSTEDIMVDKLDVLLNKAYSLKDVEKYNEQIKKISSFNILFYTPFPYISGKKKIIPYIKLPKEIQEDYLEVVHFEKLKYAKASKYLFIVSHYELGLLGIILKTDENVIGIAENYTLKLKPTSKVKIYNPSEGLRDTYLIRAIIEVVTINECEIIYSLPSFFKALNI
;
A
#
# COMPACT_ATOMS: atom_id res chain seq x y z
N ILE A 1 -8.75 -5.50 13.50
CA ILE A 1 -7.57 -5.28 14.38
C ILE A 1 -6.31 -5.01 13.55
N GLU A 2 -5.94 -5.85 12.59
CA GLU A 2 -4.71 -5.67 11.80
C GLU A 2 -4.70 -4.41 10.91
N LYS A 3 -5.82 -4.13 10.24
CA LYS A 3 -6.02 -2.89 9.46
C LYS A 3 -5.84 -1.61 10.30
N LEU A 4 -6.28 -1.65 11.56
CA LEU A 4 -6.19 -0.54 12.51
C LEU A 4 -4.74 -0.32 13.00
N LYS A 5 -3.99 -1.42 13.18
CA LYS A 5 -2.55 -1.37 13.48
C LYS A 5 -1.75 -0.79 12.30
N ARG A 6 -2.10 -1.14 11.06
CA ARG A 6 -1.45 -0.63 9.84
C ARG A 6 -1.71 0.87 9.64
N SER A 7 -2.94 1.33 9.83
CA SER A 7 -3.27 2.77 9.81
C SER A 7 -2.53 3.58 10.87
N TYR A 8 -2.34 3.02 12.06
CA TYR A 8 -1.57 3.69 13.11
C TYR A 8 -0.08 3.81 12.74
N ILE A 9 0.53 2.73 12.23
CA ILE A 9 1.92 2.74 11.75
C ILE A 9 2.11 3.75 10.60
N ALA A 10 1.16 3.83 9.67
CA ALA A 10 1.18 4.82 8.59
C ALA A 10 1.06 6.27 9.10
N THR A 11 0.29 6.50 10.16
CA THR A 11 0.15 7.82 10.80
C THR A 11 1.45 8.25 11.47
N VAL A 12 2.14 7.32 12.14
CA VAL A 12 3.45 7.55 12.77
C VAL A 12 4.55 7.79 11.72
N LEU A 13 4.52 7.07 10.60
CA LEU A 13 5.46 7.26 9.49
C LEU A 13 5.25 8.58 8.72
N ASN A 14 4.03 9.13 8.73
CA ASN A 14 3.72 10.43 8.11
C ASN A 14 4.10 11.66 8.95
N GLY A 15 4.85 11.49 10.05
CA GLY A 15 5.48 12.61 10.77
C GLY A 15 4.51 13.53 11.52
N TYR A 16 3.25 13.12 11.75
CA TYR A 16 2.37 13.83 12.67
C TYR A 16 2.90 13.64 14.10
N SER A 17 3.31 14.74 14.74
CA SER A 17 3.73 14.75 16.14
C SER A 17 2.60 14.19 17.01
N THR A 18 2.84 13.03 17.60
CA THR A 18 1.93 12.33 18.52
C THR A 18 1.73 13.07 19.85
N GLU A 19 2.06 14.34 19.94
CA GLU A 19 2.05 15.11 21.18
C GLU A 19 0.62 15.48 21.65
N ASP A 20 -0.37 15.49 20.75
CA ASP A 20 -1.76 15.89 21.11
C ASP A 20 -2.79 14.74 21.15
N ILE A 21 -2.41 13.50 20.85
CA ILE A 21 -3.35 12.35 20.93
C ILE A 21 -3.09 11.59 22.23
N MET A 22 -3.67 12.11 23.32
CA MET A 22 -3.74 11.54 24.68
C MET A 22 -3.14 10.12 24.85
N VAL A 23 -1.86 10.11 25.21
CA VAL A 23 -1.03 8.94 25.51
C VAL A 23 -1.65 8.04 26.61
N ASP A 24 -2.43 8.63 27.53
CA ASP A 24 -3.00 7.92 28.68
C ASP A 24 -4.08 6.87 28.35
N LYS A 25 -4.77 6.98 27.19
CA LYS A 25 -5.73 5.95 26.75
C LYS A 25 -5.10 4.91 25.82
N LEU A 26 -3.93 5.23 25.25
CA LEU A 26 -3.18 4.35 24.37
C LEU A 26 -2.59 3.19 25.16
N ASP A 27 -2.01 3.44 26.33
CA ASP A 27 -1.47 2.38 27.19
C ASP A 27 -2.57 1.45 27.73
N VAL A 28 -3.79 1.93 27.95
CA VAL A 28 -4.90 1.07 28.41
C VAL A 28 -5.44 0.20 27.27
N LEU A 29 -5.49 0.73 26.04
CA LEU A 29 -5.90 -0.01 24.84
C LEU A 29 -4.82 -0.98 24.38
N LEU A 30 -3.55 -0.57 24.45
CA LEU A 30 -2.39 -1.42 24.23
C LEU A 30 -2.34 -2.50 25.30
N ASN A 31 -2.41 -2.20 26.60
CA ASN A 31 -2.38 -3.22 27.66
C ASN A 31 -3.57 -4.20 27.60
N LYS A 32 -4.77 -3.75 27.19
CA LYS A 32 -5.88 -4.68 26.90
C LYS A 32 -5.62 -5.55 25.67
N ALA A 33 -4.99 -5.02 24.62
CA ALA A 33 -4.58 -5.78 23.43
C ALA A 33 -3.30 -6.62 23.63
N TYR A 34 -2.45 -6.25 24.60
CA TYR A 34 -1.17 -6.85 24.99
C TYR A 34 -1.30 -7.76 26.21
N SER A 35 -2.52 -8.06 26.67
CA SER A 35 -2.79 -9.31 27.39
C SER A 35 -2.62 -10.49 26.42
N LEU A 36 -1.38 -10.66 25.97
CA LEU A 36 -0.91 -11.59 24.96
C LEU A 36 -1.15 -13.02 25.46
N LYS A 37 -2.23 -13.62 24.98
CA LYS A 37 -2.41 -15.08 25.01
C LYS A 37 -1.75 -15.79 23.83
N ASP A 38 -1.04 -15.09 22.95
CA ASP A 38 -0.62 -15.66 21.66
C ASP A 38 0.75 -15.13 21.17
N VAL A 39 1.83 -15.66 21.77
CA VAL A 39 3.24 -15.32 21.48
C VAL A 39 3.60 -15.61 20.01
N GLU A 40 2.93 -16.58 19.39
CA GLU A 40 3.16 -16.94 17.98
C GLU A 40 2.79 -15.82 17.02
N LYS A 41 1.63 -15.16 17.22
CA LYS A 41 1.23 -14.02 16.41
C LYS A 41 2.16 -12.83 16.55
N TYR A 42 2.73 -12.61 17.73
CA TYR A 42 3.74 -11.56 17.93
C TYR A 42 5.01 -11.86 17.13
N ASN A 43 5.50 -13.10 17.20
CA ASN A 43 6.67 -13.54 16.45
C ASN A 43 6.45 -13.47 14.93
N GLU A 44 5.25 -13.80 14.45
CA GLU A 44 4.90 -13.57 13.04
C GLU A 44 5.04 -12.10 12.67
N GLN A 45 4.47 -11.18 13.45
CA GLN A 45 4.53 -9.74 13.17
C GLN A 45 5.96 -9.21 13.17
N ILE A 46 6.82 -9.68 14.09
CA ILE A 46 8.26 -9.36 14.09
C ILE A 46 8.96 -9.90 12.84
N LYS A 47 8.65 -11.13 12.40
CA LYS A 47 9.15 -11.67 11.13
C LYS A 47 8.70 -10.81 9.94
N LYS A 48 7.45 -10.35 9.92
CA LYS A 48 6.95 -9.45 8.85
C LYS A 48 7.77 -8.16 8.77
N ILE A 49 8.04 -7.54 9.92
CA ILE A 49 8.84 -6.30 10.01
C ILE A 49 10.29 -6.54 9.54
N SER A 50 10.92 -7.61 10.00
CA SER A 50 12.28 -7.96 9.60
C SER A 50 12.39 -8.23 8.10
N SER A 51 11.44 -8.96 7.51
CA SER A 51 11.40 -9.23 6.07
C SER A 51 11.25 -7.95 5.27
N PHE A 52 10.48 -6.98 5.76
CA PHE A 52 10.31 -5.68 5.11
C PHE A 52 11.62 -4.92 4.97
N ASN A 53 12.44 -4.91 6.03
CA ASN A 53 13.76 -4.27 6.02
C ASN A 53 14.71 -4.93 5.00
N ILE A 54 14.69 -6.26 4.89
CA ILE A 54 15.52 -6.98 3.90
C ILE A 54 15.08 -6.65 2.48
N LEU A 55 13.76 -6.61 2.24
CA LEU A 55 13.22 -6.31 0.92
C LEU A 55 13.66 -4.91 0.46
N PHE A 56 13.73 -3.93 1.34
CA PHE A 56 14.18 -2.57 0.98
C PHE A 56 15.57 -2.52 0.32
N TYR A 57 16.50 -3.35 0.80
CA TYR A 57 17.88 -3.43 0.26
C TYR A 57 18.02 -4.43 -0.88
N THR A 58 16.99 -5.22 -1.15
CA THR A 58 16.99 -6.21 -2.23
C THR A 58 16.42 -5.59 -3.51
N PRO A 59 17.08 -5.71 -4.67
CA PRO A 59 16.49 -5.29 -5.94
C PRO A 59 15.16 -5.98 -6.22
N PHE A 60 14.20 -5.28 -6.82
CA PHE A 60 12.93 -5.89 -7.19
C PHE A 60 13.12 -6.82 -8.39
N PRO A 61 12.81 -8.13 -8.29
CA PRO A 61 13.26 -9.13 -9.26
C PRO A 61 12.56 -9.01 -10.62
N TYR A 62 11.42 -8.32 -10.68
CA TYR A 62 10.59 -8.23 -11.89
C TYR A 62 10.84 -6.96 -12.72
N ILE A 63 11.89 -6.19 -12.41
CA ILE A 63 12.28 -5.02 -13.20
C ILE A 63 12.92 -5.49 -14.51
N SER A 64 12.23 -5.25 -15.63
CA SER A 64 12.72 -5.61 -16.97
C SER A 64 13.18 -4.38 -17.74
N GLY A 65 14.39 -3.90 -17.45
CA GLY A 65 15.09 -2.88 -18.25
C GLY A 65 14.27 -1.61 -18.57
N LYS A 66 14.47 -1.02 -19.76
CA LYS A 66 13.79 0.21 -20.20
C LYS A 66 12.26 0.01 -20.35
N LYS A 67 11.51 0.19 -19.25
CA LYS A 67 10.04 0.39 -19.20
C LYS A 67 9.24 -0.46 -20.20
N LYS A 68 9.60 -1.74 -20.33
CA LYS A 68 8.95 -2.66 -21.27
C LYS A 68 7.51 -2.90 -20.83
N ILE A 69 6.61 -3.01 -21.79
CA ILE A 69 5.22 -3.39 -21.54
C ILE A 69 5.16 -4.91 -21.29
N ILE A 70 4.64 -5.28 -20.14
CA ILE A 70 4.45 -6.65 -19.68
C ILE A 70 2.94 -6.93 -19.62
N PRO A 71 2.43 -7.96 -20.31
CA PRO A 71 1.03 -8.36 -20.18
C PRO A 71 0.79 -9.03 -18.81
N TYR A 72 -0.43 -8.90 -18.29
CA TYR A 72 -0.85 -9.46 -17.00
C TYR A 72 -0.41 -10.91 -16.77
N ILE A 73 -0.58 -11.78 -17.76
CA ILE A 73 -0.25 -13.22 -17.65
C ILE A 73 1.25 -13.51 -17.43
N LYS A 74 2.12 -12.52 -17.68
CA LYS A 74 3.56 -12.62 -17.44
C LYS A 74 3.99 -11.94 -16.14
N LEU A 75 3.05 -11.41 -15.38
CA LEU A 75 3.32 -10.86 -14.05
C LEU A 75 3.52 -11.98 -13.04
N PRO A 76 4.23 -11.72 -11.95
CA PRO A 76 4.28 -12.67 -10.83
C PRO A 76 2.89 -12.85 -10.20
N LYS A 77 2.63 -14.02 -9.65
CA LYS A 77 1.29 -14.40 -9.16
C LYS A 77 0.79 -13.46 -8.07
N GLU A 78 1.68 -12.99 -7.23
CA GLU A 78 1.40 -12.06 -6.14
C GLU A 78 0.86 -10.71 -6.67
N ILE A 79 1.27 -10.28 -7.88
CA ILE A 79 0.73 -9.07 -8.51
C ILE A 79 -0.60 -9.35 -9.25
N GLN A 80 -0.80 -10.59 -9.69
CA GLN A 80 -2.00 -11.01 -10.41
C GLN A 80 -3.18 -11.27 -9.47
N GLU A 81 -2.95 -12.09 -8.45
CA GLU A 81 -3.99 -12.72 -7.65
C GLU A 81 -4.35 -11.89 -6.41
N ASP A 82 -3.35 -11.21 -5.83
CA ASP A 82 -3.52 -10.53 -4.55
C ASP A 82 -4.15 -9.15 -4.65
N TYR A 83 -4.80 -8.80 -3.56
CA TYR A 83 -5.34 -7.49 -3.31
C TYR A 83 -4.26 -6.59 -2.71
N LEU A 84 -3.94 -5.50 -3.40
CA LEU A 84 -2.88 -4.59 -3.01
C LEU A 84 -3.45 -3.51 -2.09
N GLU A 85 -3.10 -3.57 -0.81
CA GLU A 85 -3.58 -2.61 0.19
C GLU A 85 -2.94 -1.24 -0.04
N VAL A 86 -3.75 -0.19 -0.15
CA VAL A 86 -3.27 1.17 -0.34
C VAL A 86 -2.89 1.78 1.02
N VAL A 87 -1.71 2.36 1.11
CA VAL A 87 -1.22 3.08 2.30
C VAL A 87 -1.07 4.58 2.07
N HIS A 88 -0.95 5.01 0.82
CA HIS A 88 -0.94 6.41 0.42
C HIS A 88 -1.41 6.54 -1.03
N PHE A 89 -1.96 7.68 -1.40
CA PHE A 89 -2.16 8.02 -2.81
C PHE A 89 -2.07 9.51 -3.05
N GLU A 90 -1.60 9.89 -4.23
CA GLU A 90 -1.56 11.26 -4.70
C GLU A 90 -2.04 11.36 -6.15
N LYS A 91 -2.72 12.47 -6.45
CA LYS A 91 -3.09 12.79 -7.83
C LYS A 91 -1.91 13.47 -8.51
N LEU A 92 -1.39 12.85 -9.58
CA LEU A 92 -0.28 13.39 -10.34
C LEU A 92 -0.75 14.60 -11.16
N LYS A 93 -0.15 15.77 -10.89
CA LYS A 93 -0.46 17.02 -11.58
C LYS A 93 -0.04 16.93 -13.06
N TYR A 94 -0.74 17.68 -13.93
CA TYR A 94 -0.43 17.86 -15.37
C TYR A 94 -0.65 16.65 -16.30
N ALA A 95 -1.46 15.66 -15.91
CA ALA A 95 -1.91 14.61 -16.82
C ALA A 95 -3.23 15.01 -17.53
N LYS A 96 -3.35 14.73 -18.84
CA LYS A 96 -4.60 14.94 -19.62
C LYS A 96 -5.79 14.12 -19.10
N ALA A 97 -5.53 13.08 -18.31
CA ALA A 97 -6.51 12.23 -17.64
C ALA A 97 -6.16 12.15 -16.16
N SER A 98 -7.15 11.87 -15.30
CA SER A 98 -6.94 11.66 -13.86
C SER A 98 -5.96 10.51 -13.64
N LYS A 99 -4.71 10.85 -13.32
CA LYS A 99 -3.60 9.93 -13.11
C LYS A 99 -3.22 9.99 -11.63
N TYR A 100 -3.10 8.83 -11.01
CA TYR A 100 -2.77 8.71 -9.59
C TYR A 100 -1.52 7.86 -9.41
N LEU A 101 -0.73 8.20 -8.39
CA LEU A 101 0.27 7.33 -7.80
C LEU A 101 -0.34 6.80 -6.50
N PHE A 102 -0.48 5.49 -6.42
CA PHE A 102 -0.81 4.78 -5.20
C PHE A 102 0.45 4.14 -4.64
N ILE A 103 0.66 4.26 -3.34
CA ILE A 103 1.63 3.46 -2.62
C ILE A 103 0.86 2.29 -2.02
N VAL A 104 1.28 1.09 -2.38
CA VAL A 104 0.65 -0.15 -1.91
C VAL A 104 1.62 -0.96 -1.07
N SER A 105 1.08 -1.62 -0.06
CA SER A 105 1.81 -2.57 0.77
C SER A 105 1.44 -3.99 0.37
N HIS A 106 2.46 -4.78 0.03
CA HIS A 106 2.32 -6.21 -0.19
C HIS A 106 3.24 -6.97 0.77
N TYR A 107 2.73 -8.06 1.34
CA TYR A 107 3.46 -8.82 2.36
C TYR A 107 4.81 -9.35 1.84
N GLU A 108 4.81 -9.92 0.63
CA GLU A 108 6.01 -10.56 0.06
C GLU A 108 6.83 -9.63 -0.83
N LEU A 109 6.21 -8.57 -1.37
CA LEU A 109 6.84 -7.70 -2.36
C LEU A 109 7.33 -6.38 -1.74
N GLY A 110 6.87 -6.05 -0.53
CA GLY A 110 7.16 -4.79 0.15
C GLY A 110 6.29 -3.64 -0.37
N LEU A 111 6.79 -2.41 -0.24
CA LEU A 111 6.12 -1.23 -0.79
C LEU A 111 6.38 -1.09 -2.29
N LEU A 112 5.30 -0.87 -3.02
CA LEU A 112 5.30 -0.66 -4.47
C LEU A 112 4.53 0.63 -4.79
N GLY A 113 4.95 1.33 -5.83
CA GLY A 113 4.15 2.41 -6.40
C GLY A 113 3.32 1.89 -7.57
N ILE A 114 2.00 2.00 -7.51
CA ILE A 114 1.11 1.73 -8.63
C ILE A 114 0.70 3.05 -9.27
N ILE A 115 1.08 3.25 -10.52
CA ILE A 115 0.64 4.39 -11.30
C ILE A 115 -0.48 3.94 -12.22
N LEU A 116 -1.66 4.55 -12.11
CA LEU A 116 -2.80 4.22 -12.96
C LEU A 116 -3.52 5.48 -13.43
N LYS A 117 -4.19 5.35 -14.57
CA LYS A 117 -5.15 6.34 -15.08
C LYS A 117 -6.55 5.79 -14.81
N THR A 118 -7.40 6.60 -14.21
CA THR A 118 -8.79 6.23 -13.93
C THR A 118 -9.71 7.42 -14.14
N ASP A 119 -10.94 7.14 -14.52
CA ASP A 119 -12.01 8.15 -14.53
C ASP A 119 -12.66 8.29 -13.14
N GLU A 120 -12.35 7.39 -12.22
CA GLU A 120 -12.84 7.43 -10.85
C GLU A 120 -12.24 8.61 -10.06
N ASN A 121 -13.07 9.23 -9.24
CA ASN A 121 -12.62 10.26 -8.30
C ASN A 121 -12.22 9.60 -6.97
N VAL A 122 -10.93 9.62 -6.67
CA VAL A 122 -10.36 8.97 -5.49
C VAL A 122 -10.13 10.03 -4.42
N ILE A 123 -10.84 9.91 -3.30
CA ILE A 123 -10.87 10.89 -2.21
C ILE A 123 -10.92 10.18 -0.85
N GLY A 124 -10.53 10.88 0.22
CA GLY A 124 -10.59 10.33 1.57
C GLY A 124 -9.35 9.53 1.97
N ILE A 125 -9.54 8.53 2.83
CA ILE A 125 -8.46 7.85 3.55
C ILE A 125 -7.91 6.69 2.71
N ALA A 126 -6.59 6.65 2.53
CA ALA A 126 -5.87 5.69 1.69
C ALA A 126 -6.19 4.23 2.05
N GLU A 127 -6.23 3.91 3.35
CA GLU A 127 -6.41 2.54 3.85
C GLU A 127 -7.82 1.98 3.62
N ASN A 128 -8.76 2.81 3.20
CA ASN A 128 -10.06 2.34 2.73
C ASN A 128 -9.99 1.79 1.30
N TYR A 129 -8.86 1.95 0.61
CA TYR A 129 -8.69 1.49 -0.75
C TYR A 129 -7.86 0.22 -0.85
N THR A 130 -8.18 -0.57 -1.85
CA THR A 130 -7.44 -1.75 -2.24
C THR A 130 -7.45 -1.82 -3.76
N LEU A 131 -6.32 -2.16 -4.36
CA LEU A 131 -6.17 -2.24 -5.81
C LEU A 131 -6.10 -3.69 -6.26
N LYS A 132 -6.68 -3.96 -7.44
CA LYS A 132 -6.50 -5.23 -8.14
C LYS A 132 -6.30 -4.98 -9.63
N LEU A 133 -5.29 -5.62 -10.22
CA LEU A 133 -5.08 -5.52 -11.67
C LEU A 133 -6.08 -6.41 -12.41
N LYS A 134 -6.65 -5.90 -13.50
CA LYS A 134 -7.52 -6.72 -14.36
C LYS A 134 -6.68 -7.72 -15.17
N PRO A 135 -7.22 -8.91 -15.52
CA PRO A 135 -6.51 -9.88 -16.37
C PRO A 135 -6.14 -9.35 -17.77
N THR A 136 -6.82 -8.32 -18.23
CA THR A 136 -6.57 -7.61 -19.50
C THR A 136 -5.46 -6.57 -19.41
N SER A 137 -4.97 -6.28 -18.20
CA SER A 137 -4.04 -5.19 -17.95
C SER A 137 -2.67 -5.42 -18.58
N LYS A 138 -2.02 -4.31 -18.92
CA LYS A 138 -0.64 -4.24 -19.36
C LYS A 138 0.07 -3.23 -18.50
N VAL A 139 1.24 -3.60 -17.99
CA VAL A 139 1.99 -2.75 -17.06
C VAL A 139 3.43 -2.55 -17.51
N LYS A 140 4.07 -1.52 -16.97
CA LYS A 140 5.52 -1.33 -17.06
C LYS A 140 6.07 -1.36 -15.65
N ILE A 141 7.10 -2.17 -15.42
CA ILE A 141 7.76 -2.27 -14.11
C ILE A 141 9.15 -1.64 -14.21
N TYR A 142 9.45 -0.65 -13.37
CA TYR A 142 10.72 0.08 -13.40
C TYR A 142 11.13 0.62 -12.03
N ASN A 143 12.40 1.00 -11.90
CA ASN A 143 12.91 1.62 -10.68
C ASN A 143 12.21 2.97 -10.41
N PRO A 144 11.84 3.26 -9.15
CA PRO A 144 11.39 4.60 -8.78
C PRO A 144 12.51 5.62 -8.98
N SER A 145 12.14 6.90 -9.08
CA SER A 145 13.13 7.99 -8.92
C SER A 145 13.67 8.00 -7.50
N GLU A 146 14.87 8.55 -7.30
CA GLU A 146 15.48 8.68 -5.97
C GLU A 146 14.54 9.37 -4.98
N GLY A 147 13.93 10.50 -5.36
CA GLY A 147 12.97 11.19 -4.50
C GLY A 147 11.77 10.34 -4.08
N LEU A 148 11.19 9.52 -4.97
CA LEU A 148 10.08 8.63 -4.61
C LEU A 148 10.54 7.47 -3.73
N ARG A 149 11.74 6.94 -4.00
CA ARG A 149 12.34 5.89 -3.20
C ARG A 149 12.62 6.37 -1.78
N ASP A 150 13.16 7.56 -1.62
CA ASP A 150 13.54 8.10 -0.31
C ASP A 150 12.30 8.53 0.50
N THR A 151 11.29 9.07 -0.19
CA THR A 151 10.05 9.52 0.47
C THR A 151 9.17 8.37 0.94
N TYR A 152 8.96 7.37 0.07
CA TYR A 152 7.96 6.33 0.32
C TYR A 152 8.55 4.94 0.53
N LEU A 153 9.87 4.80 0.46
CA LEU A 153 10.58 3.52 0.58
C LEU A 153 10.09 2.45 -0.41
N ILE A 154 9.54 2.87 -1.56
CA ILE A 154 9.06 1.95 -2.59
C ILE A 154 10.20 1.32 -3.37
N ARG A 155 10.03 0.07 -3.74
CA ARG A 155 11.08 -0.71 -4.44
C ARG A 155 10.94 -0.70 -5.95
N ALA A 156 9.72 -0.56 -6.45
CA ALA A 156 9.42 -0.52 -7.88
C ALA A 156 8.17 0.31 -8.15
N ILE A 157 8.10 0.85 -9.37
CA ILE A 157 6.89 1.41 -9.94
C ILE A 157 6.29 0.40 -10.91
N ILE A 158 5.00 0.14 -10.75
CA ILE A 158 4.16 -0.60 -11.69
C ILE A 158 3.20 0.41 -12.32
N GLU A 159 3.44 0.77 -13.57
CA GLU A 159 2.60 1.70 -14.31
C GLU A 159 1.63 0.95 -15.22
N VAL A 160 0.33 1.07 -14.94
CA VAL A 160 -0.76 0.55 -15.77
C VAL A 160 -0.89 1.40 -17.02
N VAL A 161 -0.79 0.76 -18.20
CA VAL A 161 -0.68 1.45 -19.48
C VAL A 161 -2.00 2.08 -19.93
N THR A 162 -3.09 1.34 -19.73
CA THR A 162 -4.44 1.68 -20.21
C THR A 162 -5.31 2.19 -19.05
N ILE A 163 -6.27 3.05 -19.36
CA ILE A 163 -7.22 3.60 -18.39
C ILE A 163 -8.17 2.51 -17.86
N ASN A 164 -8.53 2.57 -16.58
CA ASN A 164 -9.49 1.67 -15.92
C ASN A 164 -9.14 0.16 -16.00
N GLU A 165 -7.87 -0.19 -16.22
CA GLU A 165 -7.34 -1.56 -16.20
C GLU A 165 -6.88 -2.04 -14.82
N CYS A 166 -7.22 -1.28 -13.79
CA CYS A 166 -7.04 -1.62 -12.39
C CYS A 166 -8.32 -1.28 -11.64
N GLU A 167 -8.85 -2.23 -10.89
CA GLU A 167 -10.01 -2.05 -10.02
C GLU A 167 -9.58 -1.34 -8.74
N ILE A 168 -10.30 -0.27 -8.40
CA ILE A 168 -10.11 0.49 -7.16
C ILE A 168 -11.28 0.14 -6.25
N ILE A 169 -11.01 -0.63 -5.21
CA ILE A 169 -12.05 -1.15 -4.31
C ILE A 169 -12.04 -0.32 -3.03
N TYR A 170 -13.15 0.37 -2.76
CA TYR A 170 -13.36 1.11 -1.53
C TYR A 170 -14.09 0.25 -0.48
N SER A 171 -13.50 0.11 0.70
CA SER A 171 -14.05 -0.64 1.83
C SER A 171 -13.90 0.15 3.12
N LEU A 172 -15.00 0.78 3.54
CA LEU A 172 -15.14 1.38 4.86
C LEU A 172 -15.41 0.26 5.89
N PRO A 173 -14.60 0.12 6.95
CA PRO A 173 -14.85 -0.86 8.00
C PRO A 173 -16.26 -0.68 8.59
N SER A 174 -16.96 -1.80 8.82
CA SER A 174 -18.34 -1.83 9.32
C SER A 174 -18.55 -1.08 10.64
N PHE A 175 -17.50 -0.95 11.46
CA PHE A 175 -17.52 -0.12 12.67
C PHE A 175 -17.79 1.36 12.37
N PHE A 176 -17.15 1.94 11.33
CA PHE A 176 -17.40 3.32 10.94
C PHE A 176 -18.78 3.49 10.31
N LYS A 177 -19.28 2.48 9.57
CA LYS A 177 -20.66 2.47 9.07
C LYS A 177 -21.69 2.54 10.20
N ALA A 178 -21.41 1.91 11.34
CA ALA A 178 -22.30 1.93 12.51
C ALA A 178 -22.26 3.24 13.30
N LEU A 179 -21.23 4.08 13.09
CA LEU A 179 -21.07 5.36 13.78
C LEU A 179 -21.71 6.55 13.04
N ASN A 180 -22.37 6.34 11.88
CA ASN A 180 -23.00 7.41 11.09
C ASN A 180 -22.08 8.63 10.85
N ILE A 181 -20.81 8.37 10.55
CA ILE A 181 -19.87 9.36 9.98
C ILE A 181 -19.63 8.99 8.52
#